data_AF-A0A261F6Q6-F1
#
_entry.id   AF-A0A261F6Q6-F1
#
_cell.length_a   1.000
_cell.length_b   1.000
_cell.length_c   1.000
_cell.angle_alpha   90.00
_cell.angle_beta   90.00
_cell.angle_gamma   90.00
#
_symmetry.space_group_name_H-M   'P 1'
#
loop_
_entity.id
_entity.type
_entity.pdbx_description
1 polymer ?
#
loop_
_entity_poly.entity_id
_entity_poly.type
_entity_poly.pdbx_seq_one_letter_code
_entity_poly.pdbx_strand_id
1 'polypeptide(L)'
;MRVHSYHTFLSMFYALDAAFEHKSTERLRLFLSEANPFLWQDEGSADPALYEDFSHAYSRHFGDQGATPEEARAFVRAYLDTQNSEYSWVDGNLVSAFDSVATAQLWEESLKEMAD
;
A
#
# COMPACT_ATOMS: atom_id res chain seq x y z
N MET A 1 -12.10 -8.10 -12.41
CA MET A 1 -11.72 -6.69 -12.16
C MET A 1 -10.23 -6.55 -12.38
N ARG A 2 -9.80 -5.49 -13.06
CA ARG A 2 -8.39 -5.08 -13.11
C ARG A 2 -8.24 -3.85 -12.24
N VAL A 3 -7.16 -3.78 -11.48
CA VAL A 3 -6.86 -2.64 -10.61
C VAL A 3 -5.60 -1.96 -11.09
N HIS A 4 -5.51 -0.65 -10.86
CA HIS A 4 -4.38 0.17 -11.27
C HIS A 4 -3.61 0.65 -10.04
N SER A 5 -2.45 1.28 -10.27
CA SER A 5 -1.51 1.68 -9.23
C SER A 5 -2.18 2.51 -8.13
N TYR A 6 -2.97 3.53 -8.50
CA TYR A 6 -3.58 4.42 -7.51
C TYR A 6 -4.54 3.71 -6.57
N HIS A 7 -5.52 2.95 -7.09
CA HIS A 7 -6.45 2.19 -6.24
C HIS A 7 -5.72 1.14 -5.39
N THR A 8 -4.68 0.51 -5.95
CA THR A 8 -3.84 -0.43 -5.18
C THR A 8 -3.12 0.28 -4.03
N PHE A 9 -2.57 1.47 -4.29
CA PHE A 9 -1.89 2.29 -3.29
C PHE A 9 -2.84 2.76 -2.19
N LEU A 10 -4.04 3.24 -2.55
CA LEU A 10 -5.07 3.61 -1.60
C LEU A 10 -5.51 2.43 -0.73
N SER A 11 -5.81 1.28 -1.32
CA SER A 11 -6.16 0.07 -0.55
C SER A 11 -5.01 -0.38 0.36
N MET A 12 -3.75 -0.25 -0.06
CA MET A 12 -2.60 -0.49 0.81
C MET A 12 -2.57 0.47 1.99
N PHE A 13 -2.75 1.78 1.75
CA PHE A 13 -2.77 2.79 2.80
C PHE A 13 -3.86 2.48 3.84
N TYR A 14 -5.10 2.24 3.40
CA TYR A 14 -6.21 1.92 4.30
C TYR A 14 -5.98 0.63 5.09
N ALA A 15 -5.41 -0.41 4.48
CA ALA A 15 -5.09 -1.65 5.20
C ALA A 15 -4.03 -1.42 6.29
N LEU A 16 -3.03 -0.58 6.02
CA LEU A 16 -1.98 -0.23 6.98
C LEU A 16 -2.50 0.70 8.09
N ASP A 17 -3.39 1.64 7.76
CA ASP A 17 -4.05 2.53 8.72
C ASP A 17 -4.95 1.73 9.68
N ALA A 18 -5.75 0.80 9.16
CA ALA A 18 -6.53 -0.13 9.98
C ALA A 18 -5.62 -1.02 10.87
N ALA A 19 -4.47 -1.46 10.36
CA ALA A 19 -3.51 -2.22 11.16
C ALA A 19 -2.90 -1.37 12.30
N PHE A 20 -2.73 -0.06 12.05
CA PHE A 20 -2.19 0.88 13.02
C PHE A 20 -3.11 1.06 14.23
N GLU A 21 -4.43 1.03 14.03
CA GLU A 21 -5.41 1.09 15.12
C GLU A 21 -5.26 -0.07 16.12
N HIS A 22 -4.84 -1.24 15.64
CA HIS A 22 -4.67 -2.44 16.47
C HIS A 22 -3.27 -2.61 17.04
N LYS A 23 -2.23 -2.23 16.27
CA LYS A 23 -0.84 -2.36 16.68
C LYS A 23 0.01 -1.24 16.08
N SER A 24 0.14 -0.17 16.85
CA SER A 24 1.02 0.95 16.51
C SER A 24 2.50 0.57 16.68
N THR A 25 3.26 0.66 15.60
CA THR A 25 4.73 0.63 15.64
C THR A 25 5.26 1.91 15.05
N GLU A 26 6.45 2.35 15.47
CA GLU A 26 7.03 3.59 14.96
C GLU A 26 7.30 3.50 13.46
N ARG A 27 7.73 2.33 12.95
CA ARG A 27 7.88 2.10 11.51
C ARG A 27 6.57 2.31 10.74
N LEU A 28 5.48 1.72 11.24
CA LEU A 28 4.16 1.86 10.60
C LEU A 28 3.68 3.32 10.63
N ARG A 29 3.90 4.02 11.74
CA ARG A 29 3.58 5.45 11.87
C ARG A 29 4.30 6.31 10.83
N LEU A 30 5.61 6.13 10.71
CA LEU A 30 6.44 6.91 9.79
C LEU A 30 6.01 6.66 8.35
N PHE A 31 5.89 5.40 7.96
CA PHE A 31 5.44 5.03 6.62
C PHE A 31 4.06 5.60 6.30
N LEU A 32 3.07 5.49 7.20
CA LEU A 32 1.74 6.06 6.99
C LEU A 32 1.78 7.60 6.87
N SER A 33 2.66 8.27 7.61
CA SER A 33 2.80 9.72 7.53
C SER A 33 3.26 10.18 6.14
N GLU A 34 4.17 9.43 5.52
CA GLU A 34 4.72 9.72 4.19
C GLU A 34 3.80 9.22 3.08
N ALA A 35 3.13 8.08 3.28
CA ALA A 35 2.21 7.47 2.33
C ALA A 35 0.81 8.13 2.30
N ASN A 36 0.52 9.07 3.20
CA ASN A 36 -0.81 9.66 3.34
C ASN A 36 -1.30 10.34 2.03
N PRO A 37 -2.35 9.81 1.38
CA PRO A 37 -2.82 10.33 0.10
C PRO A 37 -3.70 11.58 0.24
N PHE A 38 -4.11 11.95 1.47
CA PHE A 38 -5.09 13.02 1.71
C PHE A 38 -4.46 14.38 2.04
N LEU A 39 -3.12 14.47 2.04
CA LEU A 39 -2.44 15.71 2.35
C LEU A 39 -2.52 16.73 1.21
N TRP A 40 -2.55 16.24 -0.03
CA TRP A 40 -2.56 17.04 -1.26
C TRP A 40 -3.89 16.85 -2.01
N GLN A 41 -4.21 17.75 -2.94
CA GLN A 41 -5.45 17.68 -3.73
C GLN A 41 -5.35 16.72 -4.93
N ASP A 42 -4.15 16.23 -5.24
CA ASP A 42 -3.86 15.36 -6.38
C ASP A 42 -3.68 13.89 -5.96
N GLU A 43 -3.76 12.97 -6.91
CA GLU A 43 -3.48 11.55 -6.69
C GLU A 43 -2.00 11.35 -6.30
N GLY A 44 -1.75 10.87 -5.08
CA GLY A 44 -0.38 10.59 -4.64
C GLY A 44 -0.26 10.30 -3.16
N SER A 45 0.84 10.77 -2.57
CA SER A 45 1.18 10.62 -1.16
C SER A 45 1.79 11.90 -0.60
N ALA A 46 1.87 11.99 0.74
CA ALA A 46 2.42 13.15 1.43
C ALA A 46 3.88 13.42 1.03
N ASP A 47 4.68 12.36 0.92
CA ASP A 47 5.94 12.38 0.15
C ASP A 47 5.65 11.94 -1.29
N PRO A 48 5.71 12.84 -2.29
CA PRO A 48 5.42 12.49 -3.69
C PRO A 48 6.32 11.38 -4.25
N ALA A 49 7.58 11.30 -3.79
CA ALA A 49 8.53 10.31 -4.30
C ALA A 49 8.07 8.87 -3.99
N LEU A 50 7.40 8.67 -2.85
CA LEU A 50 6.94 7.35 -2.42
C LEU A 50 5.83 6.80 -3.35
N TYR A 51 4.86 7.63 -3.75
CA TYR A 51 3.86 7.21 -4.73
C TYR A 51 4.45 7.08 -6.14
N GLU A 52 5.39 7.96 -6.51
CA GLU A 52 6.07 7.87 -7.81
C GLU A 52 6.83 6.54 -7.94
N ASP A 53 7.60 6.16 -6.92
CA ASP A 53 8.30 4.87 -6.86
C ASP A 53 7.34 3.67 -6.87
N PHE A 54 6.27 3.73 -6.08
CA PHE A 54 5.24 2.69 -6.06
C PHE A 54 4.59 2.51 -7.44
N SER A 55 4.14 3.61 -8.06
CA SER A 55 3.43 3.60 -9.33
C SER A 55 4.33 3.15 -10.49
N HIS A 56 5.60 3.55 -10.50
CA HIS A 56 6.59 3.06 -11.45
C HIS A 56 6.88 1.57 -11.28
N ALA A 57 7.07 1.09 -10.05
CA ALA A 57 7.28 -0.32 -9.78
C ALA A 57 6.06 -1.16 -10.20
N TYR A 58 4.86 -0.66 -9.94
CA TYR A 58 3.60 -1.31 -10.32
C TYR A 58 3.45 -1.38 -11.85
N SER A 59 3.63 -0.25 -12.52
CA SER A 59 3.52 -0.15 -13.99
C SER A 59 4.56 -1.01 -14.69
N ARG A 60 5.79 -1.10 -14.15
CA ARG A 60 6.81 -2.01 -14.67
C ARG A 60 6.41 -3.48 -14.58
N HIS A 61 5.62 -3.86 -13.57
CA HIS A 61 5.16 -5.24 -13.39
C HIS A 61 3.93 -5.59 -14.22
N PHE A 62 2.94 -4.69 -14.31
CA PHE A 62 1.63 -5.00 -14.88
C PHE A 62 1.24 -4.19 -16.11
N GLY A 63 1.96 -3.08 -16.38
CA GLY A 63 1.67 -2.14 -17.45
C GLY A 63 0.24 -1.58 -17.39
N ASP A 64 -0.25 -1.11 -18.53
CA ASP A 64 -1.58 -0.50 -18.66
C ASP A 64 -2.74 -1.50 -18.44
N GLN A 65 -2.45 -2.81 -18.48
CA GLN A 65 -3.47 -3.85 -18.30
C GLN A 65 -3.96 -3.97 -16.84
N GLY A 66 -3.16 -3.47 -15.89
CA GLY A 66 -3.42 -3.59 -14.47
C GLY A 66 -3.30 -5.02 -13.94
N ALA A 67 -3.45 -5.19 -12.63
CA ALA A 67 -3.34 -6.49 -11.97
C ALA A 67 -4.71 -7.05 -11.59
N THR A 68 -4.79 -8.37 -11.41
CA THR A 68 -5.88 -8.97 -10.62
C THR A 68 -5.73 -8.60 -9.14
N PRO A 69 -6.80 -8.70 -8.32
CA PRO A 69 -6.70 -8.43 -6.88
C PRO A 69 -5.61 -9.24 -6.17
N GLU A 70 -5.47 -10.53 -6.51
CA GLU A 70 -4.44 -11.41 -5.94
C GLU A 70 -3.02 -10.95 -6.33
N GLU A 71 -2.79 -10.64 -7.60
CA GLU A 71 -1.52 -10.10 -8.09
C GLU A 71 -1.17 -8.77 -7.43
N ALA A 72 -2.15 -7.86 -7.30
CA ALA A 72 -1.98 -6.56 -6.64
C ALA A 72 -1.61 -6.73 -5.16
N ARG A 73 -2.25 -7.66 -4.45
CA ARG A 73 -1.94 -7.99 -3.05
C ARG A 73 -0.52 -8.49 -2.91
N ALA A 74 -0.13 -9.42 -3.78
CA ALA A 74 1.22 -10.00 -3.78
C ALA A 74 2.28 -8.94 -4.07
N PHE A 75 2.01 -8.04 -5.02
CA PHE A 75 2.86 -6.89 -5.32
C PHE A 75 3.03 -5.97 -4.10
N VAL A 76 1.94 -5.55 -3.46
CA VAL A 76 1.99 -4.69 -2.26
C VAL A 76 2.82 -5.35 -1.16
N ARG A 77 2.63 -6.64 -0.94
CA ARG A 77 3.41 -7.37 0.06
C ARG A 77 4.92 -7.35 -0.25
N ALA A 78 5.30 -7.52 -1.51
CA ALA A 78 6.71 -7.45 -1.94
C ALA A 78 7.28 -6.03 -1.86
N TYR A 79 6.48 -5.02 -2.21
CA TYR A 79 6.83 -3.61 -2.06
C TYR A 79 7.11 -3.27 -0.59
N LEU A 80 6.20 -3.62 0.31
CA LEU A 80 6.36 -3.36 1.75
C LEU A 80 7.54 -4.12 2.38
N ASP A 81 7.93 -5.27 1.82
CA ASP A 81 9.14 -5.98 2.26
C ASP A 81 10.42 -5.23 1.85
N THR A 82 10.41 -4.59 0.68
CA THR A 82 11.48 -3.68 0.27
C THR A 82 11.54 -2.47 1.19
N GLN A 83 10.39 -1.85 1.47
CA GLN A 83 10.27 -0.71 2.39
C GLN A 83 10.73 -1.07 3.81
N ASN A 84 10.48 -2.28 4.30
CA ASN A 84 11.00 -2.75 5.58
C ASN A 84 12.53 -2.66 5.69
N SER A 85 13.25 -2.83 4.57
CA SER A 85 14.71 -2.70 4.53
C SER A 85 15.14 -1.24 4.60
N GLU A 86 14.37 -0.35 3.95
CA GLU A 86 14.59 1.10 4.03
C GLU A 86 14.39 1.60 5.45
N TYR A 87 13.33 1.21 6.16
CA TYR A 87 13.11 1.58 7.57
C TYR A 87 13.79 0.66 8.59
N SER A 88 14.89 0.00 8.21
CA SER A 88 15.53 -1.04 9.05
C SER A 88 15.99 -0.55 10.43
N TRP A 89 16.20 0.75 10.60
CA TRP A 89 16.61 1.38 11.87
C TRP A 89 15.47 1.58 12.88
N VAL A 90 14.21 1.30 12.53
CA VAL A 90 13.03 1.46 13.41
C VAL A 90 12.33 0.13 13.62
N ASP A 91 11.88 -0.16 14.84
CA ASP A 91 11.10 -1.37 15.13
C ASP A 91 9.73 -1.40 14.42
N GLY A 92 9.40 -2.57 13.87
CA GLY A 92 8.12 -2.85 13.20
C GLY A 92 8.30 -3.74 11.98
N ASN A 93 7.18 -4.16 11.39
CA ASN A 93 7.20 -4.90 10.12
C ASN A 93 5.94 -4.55 9.32
N LEU A 94 6.13 -3.83 8.20
CA LEU A 94 5.04 -3.36 7.34
C LEU A 94 4.28 -4.52 6.70
N VAL A 95 4.99 -5.57 6.27
CA VAL A 95 4.37 -6.81 5.75
C VAL A 95 3.50 -7.47 6.81
N SER A 96 3.98 -7.60 8.05
CA SER A 96 3.18 -8.18 9.13
C SER A 96 1.95 -7.33 9.49
N ALA A 97 2.07 -6.00 9.44
CA ALA A 97 0.94 -5.09 9.63
C ALA A 97 -0.10 -5.28 8.51
N PHE A 98 0.35 -5.28 7.26
CA PHE A 98 -0.51 -5.50 6.10
C PHE A 98 -1.21 -6.87 6.15
N ASP A 99 -0.47 -7.96 6.37
CA ASP A 99 -1.03 -9.31 6.43
C ASP A 99 -2.02 -9.51 7.60
N SER A 100 -1.98 -8.65 8.64
CA SER A 100 -2.93 -8.71 9.76
C SER A 100 -4.33 -8.21 9.41
N VAL A 101 -4.47 -7.42 8.34
CA VAL A 101 -5.74 -6.83 7.90
C VAL A 101 -6.11 -7.29 6.49
N ALA A 102 -5.18 -7.18 5.55
CA ALA A 102 -5.40 -7.47 4.14
C ALA A 102 -5.41 -8.98 3.86
N THR A 103 -6.41 -9.69 4.38
CA THR A 103 -6.74 -11.04 3.90
C THR A 103 -7.18 -10.97 2.44
N ALA A 104 -7.13 -12.09 1.70
CA ALA A 104 -7.51 -12.10 0.28
C ALA A 104 -8.92 -11.54 0.05
N GLN A 105 -9.86 -11.88 0.93
CA GLN A 105 -11.24 -11.41 0.85
C GLN A 105 -11.36 -9.90 1.13
N LEU A 106 -10.84 -9.43 2.27
CA LEU A 106 -10.93 -8.01 2.64
C LEU A 106 -10.18 -7.11 1.66
N TRP A 107 -9.08 -7.61 1.10
CA TRP A 107 -8.33 -6.93 0.04
C TRP A 107 -9.16 -6.77 -1.24
N GLU A 108 -9.81 -7.84 -1.70
CA GLU A 108 -10.66 -7.77 -2.89
C GLU A 108 -11.87 -6.85 -2.68
N GLU A 109 -12.48 -6.88 -1.49
CA GLU A 109 -13.57 -5.99 -1.10
C GLU A 109 -13.12 -4.51 -1.13
N SER A 110 -12.00 -4.19 -0.48
CA SER A 110 -11.44 -2.83 -0.51
C SER A 110 -11.18 -2.33 -1.92
N LEU A 111 -10.61 -3.17 -2.80
CA LEU A 111 -10.33 -2.77 -4.17
C LEU A 111 -11.60 -2.53 -5.01
N LYS A 112 -12.72 -3.19 -4.69
CA LYS A 112 -14.01 -2.95 -5.35
C LYS A 112 -14.56 -1.58 -4.95
N GLU A 113 -14.50 -1.25 -3.67
CA GLU A 113 -14.95 0.07 -3.16
C GLU A 113 -14.16 1.24 -3.75
N MET A 114 -12.88 1.03 -4.09
CA MET A 114 -12.04 2.06 -4.72
C MET A 114 -12.26 2.20 -6.23
N ALA A 115 -12.92 1.22 -6.88
CA ALA A 115 -13.12 1.18 -8.32
C ALA A 115 -14.52 1.64 -8.78
N ASP A 116 -15.45 1.81 -7.83
CA ASP A 116 -16.81 2.32 -8.02
C ASP A 116 -16.88 3.85 -7.89
#